data_AF-A0A804RDM3-F1
#
_entry.id   AF-A0A804RDM3-F1
#
_cell.length_a   1.000
_cell.length_b   1.000
_cell.length_c   1.000
_cell.angle_alpha   90.00
_cell.angle_beta   90.00
_cell.angle_gamma   90.00
#
_symmetry.space_group_name_H-M   'P 1'
#
loop_
_entity.id
_entity.type
_entity.pdbx_description
1 polymer ?
#
loop_
_entity_poly.entity_id
_entity_poly.type
_entity_poly.pdbx_seq_one_letter_code
_entity_poly.pdbx_strand_id
1 'polypeptide(L)' 'MFDVDRVLRAGGLLWIDSHMCHADERRQALARLIGRYGYKKLRWATGEKAGTGSTKAAMYLSVVLQKSARGDLA' A
#
# COMPACT_ATOMS: atom_id res chain seq x y z
N MET A 1 4.54 7.25 -6.83
CA MET A 1 4.59 5.84 -7.28
C MET A 1 5.45 5.66 -8.52
N PHE A 2 5.40 6.57 -9.51
CA PHE A 2 6.28 6.49 -10.70
C PHE A 2 7.77 6.34 -10.38
N ASP A 3 8.30 7.11 -9.42
CA ASP A 3 9.72 7.02 -9.07
C ASP A 3 10.08 5.64 -8.50
N VAL A 4 9.24 5.15 -7.59
CA VAL A 4 9.40 3.83 -6.99
C VAL A 4 9.30 2.73 -8.03
N ASP A 5 8.35 2.82 -8.96
CA ASP A 5 8.21 1.83 -10.03
C ASP A 5 9.44 1.82 -10.94
N ARG A 6 10.00 2.97 -11.31
CA ARG A 6 11.21 3.03 -12.14
C ARG A 6 12.43 2.34 -11.51
N VAL A 7 12.56 2.39 -10.19
CA VAL A 7 13.72 1.81 -9.48
C VAL A 7 13.52 0.33 -9.18
N LEU A 8 12.28 -0.12 -8.97
CA LEU A 8 11.99 -1.54 -8.74
C LEU A 8 12.16 -2.38 -10.01
N ARG A 9 13.01 -3.40 -9.92
CA ARG A 9 13.08 -4.49 -10.91
C ARG A 9 11.82 -5.36 -10.86
N ALA A 10 11.54 -6.05 -11.96
CA ALA A 10 10.51 -7.09 -12.02
C ALA A 10 10.70 -8.10 -10.88
N GLY A 11 9.61 -8.45 -10.20
CA GLY A 11 9.62 -9.32 -9.04
C GLY A 11 10.05 -8.66 -7.72
N GLY A 12 10.50 -7.40 -7.75
CA GLY A 12 10.91 -6.67 -6.55
C GLY A 12 9.76 -6.36 -5.59
N LEU A 13 10.09 -6.13 -4.32
CA LEU A 13 9.11 -5.87 -3.26
C LEU A 13 9.06 -4.39 -2.87
N LEU A 14 7.85 -3.89 -2.68
CA LEU A 14 7.55 -2.56 -2.18
C LEU A 14 6.76 -2.69 -0.88
N TRP A 15 7.31 -2.18 0.22
CA TRP A 15 6.61 -2.05 1.49
C TRP A 15 6.21 -0.58 1.69
N ILE A 16 4.93 -0.36 1.99
CA ILE A 16 4.40 0.96 2.36
C ILE A 16 3.80 0.83 3.76
N ASP A 17 4.29 1.63 4.69
CA ASP A 17 3.71 1.82 6.01
C ASP A 17 3.27 3.27 6.15
N SER A 18 2.00 3.49 6.47
CA SER A 18 1.43 4.84 6.44
C SER A 18 0.32 5.03 7.47
N HIS A 19 0.34 6.18 8.14
CA HIS A 19 -0.72 6.60 9.05
C HIS A 19 -1.95 7.04 8.24
N MET A 20 -3.13 6.68 8.72
CA MET A 20 -4.39 6.79 7.99
C MET A 20 -5.41 7.56 8.84
N CYS A 21 -5.30 8.90 8.86
CA CYS A 21 -6.28 9.77 9.54
C CYS A 21 -7.70 9.68 8.92
N HIS A 22 -7.80 9.32 7.64
CA HIS A 22 -9.05 9.07 6.91
C HIS A 22 -8.96 7.69 6.25
N ALA A 23 -9.10 6.64 7.07
CA ALA A 23 -8.67 5.30 6.70
C ALA A 23 -9.28 4.78 5.41
N ASP A 24 -10.58 4.92 5.20
CA ASP A 24 -11.21 4.34 4.02
C ASP A 24 -10.86 5.05 2.71
N GLU A 25 -10.86 6.38 2.68
CA GLU A 25 -10.50 7.14 1.48
C GLU A 25 -9.06 6.87 1.04
N ARG A 26 -8.11 6.91 1.98
CA ARG A 26 -6.71 6.61 1.66
C ARG A 26 -6.50 5.15 1.27
N ARG A 27 -7.17 4.20 1.92
CA ARG A 27 -7.12 2.79 1.50
C ARG A 27 -7.62 2.61 0.08
N GLN A 28 -8.76 3.20 -0.27
CA GLN A 28 -9.30 3.12 -1.62
C GLN A 28 -8.38 3.78 -2.64
N ALA A 29 -7.79 4.94 -2.32
CA ALA A 29 -6.80 5.59 -3.18
C ALA A 29 -5.58 4.68 -3.41
N LEU A 30 -5.05 4.06 -2.35
CA LEU A 30 -3.90 3.16 -2.45
C LEU A 30 -4.26 1.90 -3.26
N ALA A 31 -5.42 1.29 -3.02
CA ALA A 31 -5.89 0.13 -3.77
C ALA A 31 -6.03 0.43 -5.27
N ARG A 32 -6.61 1.59 -5.61
CA ARG A 32 -6.72 2.06 -7.00
C ARG A 32 -5.35 2.25 -7.65
N LEU A 33 -4.41 2.85 -6.92
CA LEU A 33 -3.05 3.04 -7.40
C LEU A 33 -2.33 1.69 -7.63
N ILE A 34 -2.38 0.78 -6.66
CA ILE A 34 -1.78 -0.57 -6.77
C ILE A 34 -2.28 -1.28 -8.03
N GLY A 35 -3.60 -1.30 -8.25
CA GLY A 35 -4.21 -1.92 -9.42
C GLY A 35 -3.76 -1.27 -10.74
N ARG A 36 -3.69 0.06 -10.78
CA ARG A 36 -3.28 0.79 -12.00
C ARG A 36 -1.85 0.49 -12.45
N TYR A 37 -0.95 0.19 -11.52
CA TYR A 37 0.45 -0.14 -11.83
C TYR A 37 0.71 -1.66 -11.91
N GLY A 38 -0.32 -2.51 -11.76
CA GLY A 38 -0.16 -3.96 -11.87
C GLY A 38 0.68 -4.59 -10.74
N TYR A 39 0.74 -3.94 -9.58
CA TYR A 39 1.41 -4.54 -8.42
C TYR A 39 0.58 -5.68 -7.84
N LYS A 40 1.20 -6.83 -7.61
CA LYS A 40 0.58 -7.94 -6.89
C LYS A 40 0.59 -7.62 -5.40
N LYS A 41 -0.58 -7.66 -4.77
CA LYS A 41 -0.73 -7.48 -3.32
C LYS A 41 -0.33 -8.78 -2.61
N LEU A 42 0.75 -8.75 -1.83
CA LEU A 42 1.22 -9.91 -1.06
C LEU A 42 0.67 -9.92 0.36
N ARG A 43 0.73 -8.77 1.04
CA ARG A 43 0.23 -8.64 2.42
C ARG A 43 -0.41 -7.30 2.62
N TRP A 44 -1.47 -7.26 3.42
CA TRP A 44 -2.15 -6.04 3.82
C TRP A 44 -2.61 -6.19 5.24
N ALA A 45 -2.15 -5.29 6.09
CA ALA A 45 -2.47 -5.26 7.50
C ALA A 45 -2.89 -3.85 7.87
N THR A 46 -3.96 -3.74 8.65
CA THR A 46 -4.40 -2.50 9.26
C THR A 46 -4.41 -2.66 10.75
N GLY A 47 -3.92 -1.67 11.47
CA GLY A 47 -3.90 -1.67 12.94
C GLY A 47 -4.36 -0.33 13.46
N GLU A 48 -5.07 -0.33 14.58
CA GLU A 48 -5.38 0.88 15.32
C GLU A 48 -4.30 1.11 16.37
N LYS A 49 -3.76 2.33 16.43
CA LYS A 49 -2.90 2.71 17.55
C LYS A 49 -3.76 3.39 18.60
N ALA A 50 -3.98 2.67 19.70
CA ALA A 50 -4.56 3.25 20.90
C ALA A 50 -3.60 4.28 21.50
N GLY A 51 -4.14 5.38 22.05
CA GLY A 51 -3.35 6.34 22.83
C GLY A 51 -2.83 7.57 22.09
N THR A 52 -3.36 7.93 20.92
CA THR A 52 -2.91 9.14 20.19
C THR A 52 -3.42 10.48 20.77
N GLY A 53 -4.05 10.51 21.95
CA GLY A 53 -4.60 11.74 22.58
C GLY A 53 -5.72 12.44 21.79
N SER A 54 -5.96 12.00 20.55
CA SER A 54 -7.03 12.43 19.65
C SER A 54 -8.24 11.52 19.81
N THR A 55 -9.44 12.10 19.79
CA THR A 55 -10.74 11.39 19.85
C THR A 55 -10.97 10.42 18.68
N LYS A 56 -10.18 10.52 17.61
CA LYS A 56 -10.19 9.57 16.49
C LYS A 56 -9.00 8.62 16.61
N ALA A 57 -9.28 7.32 16.67
CA ALA A 57 -8.26 6.27 16.65
C ALA A 57 -7.41 6.41 15.37
N ALA A 58 -6.11 6.57 15.53
CA ALA A 58 -5.19 6.60 14.40
C ALA A 58 -5.05 5.18 13.83
N MET A 59 -5.56 4.96 12.63
CA MET A 59 -5.30 3.72 11.90
C MET A 59 -3.95 3.80 11.19
N TYR A 60 -3.27 2.66 11.11
CA TYR A 60 -2.07 2.44 10.33
C TYR A 60 -2.35 1.39 9.29
N LEU A 61 -1.78 1.56 8.11
CA LEU A 61 -1.83 0.62 7.02
C LEU A 61 -0.41 0.23 6.65
N SER A 62 -0.14 -1.08 6.70
CA SER A 62 1.08 -1.68 6.19
C SER A 62 0.74 -2.61 5.04
N VAL A 63 1.30 -2.35 3.85
CA VAL A 63 1.10 -3.20 2.67
C VAL A 63 2.43 -3.62 2.07
N VAL A 64 2.52 -4.89 1.69
CA VAL A 64 3.64 -5.44 0.92
C VAL A 64 3.13 -5.80 -0.46
N LEU A 65 3.80 -5.26 -1.47
CA LEU A 65 3.47 -5.38 -2.87
C LEU A 65 4.65 -5.98 -3.62
N GLN A 66 4.36 -6.72 -4.69
CA GLN A 66 5.37 -7.21 -5.61
C GLN A 66 5.15 -6.58 -6.97
N LYS A 67 6.20 -6.03 -7.56
CA LYS A 67 6.16 -5.55 -8.94
C LYS A 67 5.99 -6.74 -9.87
N SER A 68 4.90 -6.78 -10.63
CA SER A 68 4.67 -7.83 -11.61
C SER A 68 5.81 -7.85 -12.65
N ALA A 69 6.32 -9.03 -12.96
CA ALA A 69 7.14 -9.20 -14.16
C ALA A 69 6.20 -8.98 -15.35
N ARG A 70 6.66 -8.30 -16.41
CA ARG A 70 5.85 -7.92 -17.59
C ARG A 70 5.13 -9.09 -18.32
N GLY A 71 5.18 -10.33 -17.81
CA GLY A 71 4.48 -11.50 -18.33
C GLY A 71 3.30 -12.04 -17.49
N ASP A 72 2.99 -11.52 -16.29
CA ASP A 72 1.87 -12.07 -15.48
C ASP A 72 0.49 -11.44 -15.79
N LEU A 73 0.39 -10.63 -16.85
CA LEU A 73 -0.87 -10.25 -17.48
C LEU A 73 -1.17 -11.26 -18.58
N ALA A 74 -1.57 -12.46 -18.19
CA ALA A 74 -2.17 -13.48 -19.05
C ALA A 74 -3.55 -13.84 -18.49
#